data_AF-A0A7H4N8A2-F1
#
_entry.id   AF-A0A7H4N8A2-F1
#
_cell.length_a   1.000
_cell.length_b   1.000
_cell.length_c   1.000
_cell.angle_alpha   90.00
_cell.angle_beta   90.00
_cell.angle_gamma   90.00
#
_symmetry.space_group_name_H-M   'P 1'
#
loop_
_entity.id
_entity.type
_entity.pdbx_description
1 polymer ?
#
loop_
_entity_poly.entity_id
_entity_poly.type
_entity_poly.pdbx_seq_one_letter_code
_entity_poly.pdbx_strand_id
1 'polypeptide(L)'
;MQADRATQRAITRLCIQCGLFLLQHGAESALVEELSTRLGLALGMDSVESAISSNAIVLTTIKDGECLTSTRKNTDRGINMHVVTEVQHIVIMAEHKLLDYKDVEKTIRANQAAALSALATGFHGRPLLRLLLQT
;
A
#
# COMPACT_ATOMS: atom_id res chain seq x y z
N MET A 1 -19.47 -13.30 -14.94
CA MET A 1 -18.11 -13.77 -15.25
C MET A 1 -17.13 -12.62 -15.52
N GLN A 2 -17.40 -11.66 -16.42
CA GLN A 2 -16.44 -10.57 -16.71
C GLN A 2 -16.38 -9.45 -15.65
N ALA A 3 -17.51 -9.14 -15.01
CA ALA A 3 -17.59 -8.18 -13.91
C ALA A 3 -16.79 -8.63 -12.68
N ASP A 4 -16.74 -9.94 -12.43
CA ASP A 4 -16.08 -10.52 -11.27
C ASP A 4 -14.54 -10.43 -11.37
N ARG A 5 -13.98 -10.72 -12.56
CA ARG A 5 -12.55 -10.47 -12.84
C ARG A 5 -12.14 -9.01 -12.75
N ALA A 6 -13.02 -8.08 -13.14
CA ALA A 6 -12.74 -6.65 -13.04
C ALA A 6 -12.67 -6.21 -11.56
N THR A 7 -13.59 -6.73 -10.74
CA THR A 7 -13.61 -6.53 -9.29
C THR A 7 -12.38 -7.13 -8.63
N GLN A 8 -12.05 -8.39 -8.92
CA GLN A 8 -10.83 -9.04 -8.41
C GLN A 8 -9.60 -8.20 -8.76
N ARG A 9 -9.45 -7.76 -10.01
CA ARG A 9 -8.34 -6.90 -10.45
C ARG A 9 -8.27 -5.58 -9.69
N ALA A 10 -9.40 -4.94 -9.40
CA ALA A 10 -9.42 -3.73 -8.59
C ALA A 10 -8.94 -4.02 -7.16
N ILE A 11 -9.43 -5.10 -6.55
CA ILE A 11 -9.07 -5.49 -5.18
C ILE A 11 -7.60 -5.89 -5.10
N THR A 12 -7.06 -6.68 -6.03
CA THR A 12 -5.62 -7.02 -6.07
C THR A 12 -4.76 -5.77 -6.12
N ARG A 13 -5.17 -4.76 -6.90
CA ARG A 13 -4.46 -3.48 -6.99
C ARG A 13 -4.49 -2.72 -5.67
N LEU A 14 -5.61 -2.73 -4.95
CA LEU A 14 -5.71 -2.09 -3.64
C LEU A 14 -4.87 -2.81 -2.59
N CYS A 15 -4.93 -4.14 -2.55
CA CYS A 15 -4.15 -4.94 -1.60
C CYS A 15 -2.65 -4.70 -1.80
N ILE A 16 -2.15 -4.76 -3.04
CA ILE A 16 -0.72 -4.52 -3.28
C ILE A 16 -0.32 -3.06 -3.05
N GLN A 17 -1.22 -2.08 -3.24
CA GLN A 17 -0.96 -0.69 -2.88
C GLN A 17 -0.91 -0.47 -1.38
N CYS A 18 -1.81 -1.12 -0.63
CA CYS A 18 -1.80 -1.13 0.83
C CYS A 18 -0.48 -1.69 1.36
N GLY A 19 -0.11 -2.90 0.93
CA GLY A 19 1.14 -3.53 1.33
C GLY A 19 2.38 -2.74 0.92
N LEU A 20 2.42 -2.22 -0.31
CA LEU A 20 3.52 -1.37 -0.76
C LEU A 20 3.65 -0.11 0.09
N PHE A 21 2.55 0.54 0.44
CA PHE A 21 2.58 1.80 1.19
C PHE A 21 3.05 1.58 2.63
N LEU A 22 2.62 0.49 3.26
CA LEU A 22 3.14 0.05 4.56
C LEU A 22 4.65 -0.21 4.50
N LEU A 23 5.08 -1.00 3.50
CA LEU A 23 6.49 -1.36 3.31
C LEU A 23 7.39 -0.15 3.04
N GLN A 24 6.90 0.83 2.28
CA GLN A 24 7.61 2.09 2.01
C GLN A 24 7.83 2.93 3.27
N HIS A 25 7.00 2.76 4.30
CA HIS A 25 7.01 3.56 5.52
C HIS A 25 7.52 2.80 6.74
N GLY A 26 8.30 1.74 6.51
CA GLY A 26 9.01 1.01 7.55
C GLY A 26 8.13 0.07 8.38
N ALA A 27 6.95 -0.31 7.89
CA ALA A 27 6.17 -1.36 8.52
C ALA A 27 6.91 -2.71 8.43
N GLU A 28 6.82 -3.51 9.50
CA GLU A 28 7.36 -4.87 9.52
C GLU A 28 6.67 -5.76 8.49
N SER A 29 7.40 -6.70 7.89
CA SER A 29 6.86 -7.57 6.84
C SER A 29 5.65 -8.39 7.30
N ALA A 30 5.64 -8.84 8.55
CA ALA A 30 4.51 -9.55 9.14
C ALA A 30 3.24 -8.68 9.16
N LEU A 31 3.38 -7.39 9.51
CA LEU A 31 2.26 -6.44 9.51
C LEU A 31 1.80 -6.12 8.08
N VAL A 32 2.74 -5.97 7.14
CA VAL A 32 2.45 -5.75 5.71
C VAL A 32 1.61 -6.91 5.15
N GLU A 33 2.01 -8.15 5.45
CA GLU A 33 1.30 -9.36 5.06
C GLU A 33 -0.10 -9.40 5.69
N GLU A 34 -0.19 -9.24 7.01
CA GLU A 34 -1.45 -9.31 7.75
C GLU A 34 -2.49 -8.31 7.20
N LEU A 35 -2.11 -7.03 7.08
CA LEU A 35 -3.05 -5.98 6.65
C LEU A 35 -3.45 -6.10 5.19
N SER A 36 -2.53 -6.52 4.32
CA SER A 36 -2.84 -6.75 2.90
C SER A 36 -3.83 -7.91 2.74
N THR A 37 -3.67 -8.96 3.57
CA THR A 37 -4.57 -10.11 3.56
C THR A 37 -5.95 -9.76 4.10
N ARG A 38 -6.01 -9.13 5.28
CA ARG A 38 -7.26 -8.67 5.89
C ARG A 38 -8.05 -7.76 4.97
N LEU A 39 -7.38 -6.84 4.27
CA LEU A 39 -8.03 -5.97 3.29
C LEU A 39 -8.69 -6.76 2.15
N GLY A 40 -7.98 -7.71 1.53
CA GLY A 40 -8.55 -8.47 0.43
C GLY A 40 -9.72 -9.35 0.86
N LEU A 41 -9.65 -9.96 2.04
CA LEU A 41 -10.76 -10.73 2.64
C LEU A 41 -11.98 -9.83 2.91
N ALA A 42 -11.77 -8.65 3.50
CA ALA A 42 -12.84 -7.68 3.75
C ALA A 42 -13.54 -7.22 2.46
N LEU A 43 -12.79 -7.13 1.36
CA LEU A 43 -13.31 -6.76 0.04
C LEU A 43 -13.88 -7.93 -0.77
N GLY A 44 -13.90 -9.15 -0.21
CA GLY A 44 -14.59 -10.31 -0.77
C GLY A 44 -13.72 -11.30 -1.55
N MET A 45 -12.39 -11.24 -1.41
CA MET A 45 -11.50 -12.32 -1.87
C MET A 45 -11.59 -13.53 -0.93
N ASP A 46 -11.32 -14.72 -1.45
CA ASP A 46 -11.34 -15.94 -0.65
C ASP A 46 -10.00 -16.14 0.09
N SER A 47 -8.90 -15.73 -0.55
CA SER A 47 -7.56 -15.73 0.03
C SER A 47 -6.69 -14.65 -0.60
N VAL A 48 -5.68 -14.22 0.15
CA VAL A 48 -4.62 -13.33 -0.29
C VAL A 48 -3.30 -13.89 0.19
N GLU A 49 -2.33 -13.97 -0.71
CA GLU A 49 -0.99 -14.46 -0.44
C GLU A 49 0.02 -13.38 -0.82
N SER A 50 1.09 -13.22 -0.03
CA SER A 50 2.12 -12.23 -0.33
C SER A 50 3.53 -12.77 -0.11
N ALA A 51 4.45 -12.31 -0.93
CA ALA A 51 5.89 -12.52 -0.76
C ALA A 51 6.57 -11.15 -0.78
N ILE A 52 7.33 -10.87 0.28
CA ILE A 52 7.92 -9.56 0.55
C ILE A 52 9.44 -9.71 0.54
N SER A 53 10.10 -8.81 -0.19
CA SER A 53 11.55 -8.62 -0.13
C SER A 53 11.86 -7.18 0.26
N SER A 54 13.14 -6.85 0.45
CA SER A 54 13.57 -5.48 0.73
C SER A 54 13.24 -4.49 -0.39
N ASN A 55 13.12 -4.96 -1.64
CA ASN A 55 12.98 -4.12 -2.83
C ASN A 55 11.68 -4.34 -3.61
N ALA A 56 10.82 -5.26 -3.18
CA ALA A 56 9.59 -5.59 -3.89
C ALA A 56 8.54 -6.24 -2.98
N ILE A 57 7.29 -6.15 -3.43
CA ILE A 57 6.18 -6.94 -2.93
C ILE A 57 5.52 -7.66 -4.11
N VAL A 58 5.27 -8.96 -3.94
CA VAL A 58 4.47 -9.80 -4.83
C VAL A 58 3.22 -10.16 -4.05
N LEU A 59 2.04 -9.97 -4.65
CA LEU A 59 0.77 -10.25 -4.01
C LEU A 59 -0.17 -10.98 -4.98
N THR A 60 -0.78 -12.05 -4.50
CA THR A 60 -1.78 -12.85 -5.22
C THR A 60 -3.10 -12.77 -4.47
N THR A 61 -4.19 -12.49 -5.19
CA THR A 61 -5.55 -12.67 -4.66
C THR A 61 -6.20 -13.86 -5.34
N ILE A 62 -6.93 -14.67 -4.58
CA ILE A 62 -7.64 -15.85 -5.05
C ILE A 62 -9.14 -15.61 -4.89
N LYS A 63 -9.90 -15.85 -5.96
CA LYS A 63 -11.36 -15.77 -5.96
C LYS A 63 -11.96 -16.85 -6.84
N ASP A 64 -12.83 -17.69 -6.29
CA ASP A 64 -13.52 -18.78 -7.01
C ASP A 64 -12.55 -19.70 -7.78
N GLY A 65 -11.37 -19.94 -7.20
CA GLY A 65 -10.29 -20.72 -7.81
C GLY A 65 -9.46 -19.98 -8.87
N GLU A 66 -9.80 -18.75 -9.24
CA GLU A 66 -9.00 -17.89 -10.10
C GLU A 66 -7.98 -17.09 -9.30
N CYS A 67 -6.71 -17.17 -9.70
CA CYS A 67 -5.62 -16.41 -9.09
C CYS A 67 -5.25 -15.19 -9.94
N LEU A 68 -5.04 -14.05 -9.28
CA LEU A 68 -4.46 -12.87 -9.91
C LEU A 68 -3.27 -12.36 -9.09
N THR A 69 -2.09 -12.39 -9.71
CA THR A 69 -0.84 -11.94 -9.10
C THR A 69 -0.41 -10.58 -9.63
N SER A 70 0.11 -9.73 -8.75
CA SER A 70 0.74 -8.46 -9.10
C SER A 70 2.05 -8.28 -8.36
N THR A 71 2.96 -7.51 -8.96
CA THR A 71 4.26 -7.19 -8.36
C THR A 71 4.48 -5.68 -8.37
N ARG A 72 5.06 -5.13 -7.32
CA ARG A 72 5.49 -3.73 -7.25
C ARG A 72 6.89 -3.62 -6.67
N LYS A 73 7.67 -2.69 -7.21
CA LYS A 73 8.99 -2.32 -6.69
C LYS A 73 8.82 -1.40 -5.47
N ASN A 74 9.51 -1.72 -4.39
CA ASN A 74 9.59 -0.88 -3.21
C ASN A 74 10.58 0.27 -3.41
N THR A 75 10.29 1.42 -2.80
CA THR A 75 11.21 2.54 -2.68
C THR A 75 11.08 3.05 -1.27
N ASP A 76 12.03 2.68 -0.42
CA ASP A 76 12.03 3.01 1.00
C ASP A 76 11.97 4.54 1.20
N ARG A 77 11.08 4.99 2.09
CA ARG A 77 10.87 6.40 2.46
C ARG A 77 11.18 6.67 3.93
N GLY A 78 11.76 5.70 4.63
CA GLY A 78 12.00 5.75 6.07
C GLY A 78 10.74 5.46 6.89
N ILE A 79 10.93 5.39 8.21
CA ILE A 79 9.87 5.02 9.16
C ILE A 79 8.89 6.19 9.31
N ASN A 80 7.61 5.94 9.04
CA ASN A 80 6.53 6.87 9.34
C ASN A 80 5.32 6.12 9.93
N MET A 81 5.30 5.99 11.25
CA MET A 81 4.25 5.25 11.96
C MET A 81 2.86 5.90 11.88
N HIS A 82 2.76 7.20 11.57
CA HIS A 82 1.46 7.83 11.34
C HIS A 82 0.79 7.25 10.10
N VAL A 83 1.55 7.14 9.00
CA VAL A 83 1.05 6.53 7.76
C VAL A 83 0.67 5.06 7.98
N VAL A 84 1.50 4.31 8.72
CA VAL A 84 1.19 2.91 9.05
C VAL A 84 -0.13 2.79 9.81
N THR A 85 -0.35 3.65 10.81
CA THR A 85 -1.57 3.67 11.61
C THR A 85 -2.79 4.08 10.79
N GLU A 86 -2.66 5.06 9.89
CA GLU A 86 -3.74 5.46 8.97
C GLU A 86 -4.16 4.30 8.06
N VAL A 87 -3.21 3.55 7.52
CA VAL A 87 -3.51 2.36 6.72
C VAL A 87 -4.20 1.29 7.55
N GLN A 88 -3.75 1.02 8.78
CA GLN A 88 -4.44 0.12 9.71
C GLN A 88 -5.90 0.54 9.92
N HIS A 89 -6.15 1.83 10.16
CA HIS A 89 -7.51 2.34 10.32
C HIS A 89 -8.36 2.12 9.07
N ILE A 90 -7.83 2.30 7.86
CA ILE A 90 -8.56 2.02 6.62
C ILE A 90 -8.97 0.54 6.54
N VAL A 91 -8.07 -0.38 6.87
CA VAL A 91 -8.35 -1.83 6.86
C VAL A 91 -9.43 -2.17 7.88
N ILE A 92 -9.34 -1.66 9.10
CA ILE A 92 -10.37 -1.85 10.14
C ILE A 92 -11.74 -1.34 9.66
N MET A 93 -11.78 -0.14 9.06
CA MET A 93 -13.02 0.43 8.54
C MET A 93 -13.61 -0.40 7.39
N ALA A 94 -12.77 -1.00 6.53
CA ALA A 94 -13.21 -1.92 5.49
C ALA A 94 -13.79 -3.22 6.07
N GLU A 95 -13.17 -3.79 7.10
CA GLU A 95 -13.66 -4.99 7.79
C GLU A 95 -15.04 -4.77 8.44
N HIS A 96 -15.24 -3.59 9.03
CA HIS A 96 -16.53 -3.19 9.58
C HIS A 96 -17.57 -2.79 8.52
N LYS A 97 -17.24 -2.92 7.21
CA LYS A 97 -18.10 -2.55 6.07
C LYS A 97 -18.52 -1.08 6.07
N LEU A 98 -17.71 -0.22 6.67
CA LEU A 98 -17.92 1.23 6.69
C LEU A 98 -17.31 1.91 5.45
N LEU A 99 -16.44 1.21 4.72
CA LEU A 99 -15.85 1.65 3.45
C LEU A 99 -16.07 0.58 2.39
N ASP A 100 -16.53 0.99 1.21
CA ASP A 100 -16.51 0.12 0.03
C ASP A 100 -15.12 0.14 -0.66
N TYR A 101 -14.93 -0.70 -1.68
CA TYR A 101 -13.64 -0.76 -2.39
C TYR A 101 -13.25 0.58 -3.05
N LYS A 102 -14.22 1.42 -3.44
CA LYS A 102 -13.96 2.74 -4.06
C LYS A 102 -13.54 3.75 -2.99
N ASP A 103 -14.13 3.70 -1.81
CA ASP A 103 -13.76 4.54 -0.68
C ASP A 103 -12.34 4.22 -0.18
N VAL A 104 -12.01 2.92 -0.11
CA VAL A 104 -10.64 2.46 0.17
C VAL A 104 -9.67 2.98 -0.90
N GLU A 105 -10.02 2.85 -2.18
CA GLU A 105 -9.18 3.34 -3.28
C GLU A 105 -8.90 4.85 -3.16
N LYS A 106 -9.95 5.63 -2.89
CA LYS A 106 -9.83 7.08 -2.75
C LYS A 106 -8.93 7.46 -1.57
N THR A 107 -9.10 6.79 -0.45
CA THR A 107 -8.35 7.11 0.79
C THR A 107 -6.89 6.72 0.68
N ILE A 108 -6.57 5.53 0.16
CA ILE A 108 -5.18 5.10 -0.10
C ILE A 108 -4.50 6.05 -1.10
N ARG A 109 -5.19 6.44 -2.18
CA ARG A 109 -4.63 7.39 -3.16
C ARG A 109 -4.40 8.78 -2.57
N ALA A 110 -5.33 9.28 -1.75
CA ALA A 110 -5.19 10.57 -1.09
C ALA A 110 -3.97 10.58 -0.15
N ASN A 111 -3.79 9.52 0.65
CA ASN A 111 -2.65 9.40 1.57
C ASN A 111 -1.32 9.27 0.82
N GLN A 112 -1.30 8.53 -0.30
CA GLN A 112 -0.12 8.47 -1.18
C GLN A 112 0.25 9.85 -1.76
N ALA A 113 -0.75 10.63 -2.20
CA ALA A 113 -0.53 11.98 -2.74
C ALA A 113 -0.03 12.95 -1.65
N ALA A 114 -0.61 12.90 -0.45
CA ALA A 114 -0.18 13.70 0.69
C ALA A 114 1.28 13.38 1.08
N ALA A 115 1.63 12.10 1.17
CA ALA A 115 3.01 11.67 1.46
C ALA A 115 4.02 12.13 0.39
N LEU A 116 3.64 12.11 -0.89
CA LEU A 116 4.44 12.65 -2.00
C LEU A 116 4.62 14.18 -1.91
N SER A 117 3.57 14.91 -1.55
CA SER A 117 3.63 16.36 -1.40
C SER A 117 4.52 16.81 -0.23
N ALA A 118 4.47 16.09 0.90
CA ALA A 118 5.30 16.36 2.08
C ALA A 118 6.79 16.18 1.78
N LEU A 119 7.15 15.18 0.96
CA LEU A 119 8.52 14.97 0.47
C LEU A 119 8.98 16.09 -0.47
N ALA A 120 8.08 16.64 -1.29
CA ALA A 120 8.39 17.76 -2.18
C ALA A 120 8.55 19.09 -1.42
N THR A 121 7.77 19.32 -0.35
CA THR A 121 7.89 20.51 0.50
C THR A 121 9.02 20.42 1.53
N GLY A 122 9.56 19.23 1.79
CA GLY A 122 10.65 18.99 2.73
C GLY A 122 12.06 19.35 2.22
N PHE A 123 12.23 19.83 0.99
CA PHE A 123 13.53 20.25 0.45
C PHE A 123 13.86 21.74 0.75
N HIS A 124 13.67 22.15 2.00
CA HIS A 124 14.23 23.40 2.55
C HIS A 124 15.18 23.06 3.70
N GLY A 125 16.33 22.48 3.35
CA GLY A 125 17.32 22.03 4.32
C GLY A 125 18.62 21.58 3.69
N ARG A 126 19.28 22.44 2.90
CA ARG A 126 20.69 22.24 2.50
C ARG A 126 21.48 23.56 2.65
N PRO A 127 22.12 23.81 3.80
CA PRO A 127 23.29 24.69 3.84
C PRO A 127 24.59 23.95 3.45
N LEU A 128 24.56 22.63 3.24
CA LEU A 128 25.76 21.81 3.05
C LEU A 128 26.28 21.68 1.60
N LEU A 129 25.54 22.14 0.59
CA LEU A 129 26.00 22.08 -0.81
C LEU A 129 26.70 23.33 -1.31
N ARG A 130 26.87 24.36 -0.47
CA ARG A 130 27.66 25.54 -0.84
C ARG A 130 29.17 25.37 -0.63
N LEU A 131 29.61 24.26 -0.02
CA LEU A 131 31.03 24.03 0.28
C LEU A 131 31.84 23.35 -0.84
N LEU A 132 31.20 22.89 -1.93
CA LEU A 132 31.88 22.12 -2.99
C LEU A 132 31.93 22.83 -4.36
N LEU A 133 31.52 24.10 -4.46
CA LEU A 133 31.51 24.86 -5.72
C LEU A 133 32.22 26.22 -5.62
N GLN A 134 33.20 26.36 -4.73
CA GLN A 134 34.08 27.54 -4.65
C GLN A 134 35.57 27.13 -4.58
N THR A 135 36.00 26.28 -5.50
CA THR A 135 37.42 26.16 -5.88
C THR A 135 37.51 26.18 -7.39
#